data_AF-A0A067S361-F1
#
_entry.id   AF-A0A067S361-F1
#
_cell.length_a   1.000
_cell.length_b   1.000
_cell.length_c   1.000
_cell.angle_alpha   90.00
_cell.angle_beta   90.00
_cell.angle_gamma   90.00
#
_symmetry.space_group_name_H-M   'P 1'
#
loop_
_entity.id
_entity.type
_entity.pdbx_description
1 polymer ?
#
loop_
_entity_poly.entity_id
_entity_poly.type
_entity_poly.pdbx_seq_one_letter_code
_entity_poly.pdbx_strand_id
1 'polypeptide(L)'
;LSKIREEIAVTLRPVWQAALPENFGSPEHGKLKADQWRTALEFDIPVSLIRALAFRKPTGNINEDARFHQIVEHTLDLAMALAWGLSRRTSEFHAQKYTYFMRRYLAGIQTLFPDYTLKPNHHYALHIPDILMLFGPLHGTWAF
;
A
#
# COMPACT_ATOMS: atom_id res chain seq x y z
N LEU A 1 -9.70 12.79 2.78
CA LEU A 1 -8.22 13.00 2.74
C LEU A 1 -7.72 13.92 3.85
N SER A 2 -8.41 15.01 4.22
CA SER A 2 -7.99 15.91 5.32
C SER A 2 -7.69 15.17 6.64
N LYS A 3 -8.62 14.33 7.10
CA LYS A 3 -8.44 13.54 8.33
C LYS A 3 -7.22 12.59 8.27
N ILE A 4 -6.98 11.95 7.13
CA ILE A 4 -5.80 11.09 6.93
C ILE A 4 -4.52 11.93 7.00
N ARG A 5 -4.50 13.16 6.43
CA ARG A 5 -3.33 14.05 6.53
C ARG A 5 -3.05 14.48 7.97
N GLU A 6 -4.08 14.84 8.72
CA GLU A 6 -3.95 15.19 10.14
C GLU A 6 -3.38 14.01 10.94
N GLU A 7 -3.84 12.79 10.66
CA GLU A 7 -3.33 11.57 11.30
C GLU A 7 -1.87 11.30 10.93
N ILE A 8 -1.51 11.43 9.66
CA ILE A 8 -0.13 11.31 9.16
C ILE A 8 0.76 12.35 9.85
N ALA A 9 0.32 13.60 10.00
CA ALA A 9 1.11 14.67 10.61
C ALA A 9 1.50 14.36 12.07
N VAL A 10 0.61 13.72 12.84
CA VAL A 10 0.86 13.38 14.25
C VAL A 10 1.44 11.98 14.46
N THR A 11 1.70 11.22 13.39
CA THR A 11 2.23 9.85 13.49
C THR A 11 3.72 9.87 13.81
N LEU A 12 4.11 9.18 14.89
CA LEU A 12 5.52 8.95 15.22
C LEU A 12 6.11 7.91 14.26
N ARG A 13 7.23 8.26 13.63
CA ARG A 13 7.90 7.44 12.61
C ARG A 13 9.28 7.00 13.09
N PRO A 14 9.76 5.82 12.65
CA PRO A 14 11.17 5.48 12.76
C PRO A 14 12.04 6.52 12.04
N VAL A 15 13.20 6.85 12.60
CA VAL A 15 14.10 7.91 12.10
C VAL A 15 14.56 7.69 10.65
N TRP A 16 14.63 6.43 10.22
CA TRP A 16 15.07 6.03 8.88
C TRP A 16 13.99 6.16 7.80
N GLN A 17 12.76 6.54 8.16
CA GLN A 17 11.64 6.64 7.23
C GLN A 17 11.36 8.10 6.87
N ALA A 18 11.46 8.42 5.58
CA ALA A 18 11.25 9.79 5.09
C ALA A 18 9.81 10.24 5.33
N ALA A 19 9.61 11.40 5.95
CA ALA A 19 8.27 11.90 6.18
C ALA A 19 7.54 12.18 4.85
N LEU A 20 6.25 11.89 4.82
CA LEU A 20 5.40 12.37 3.74
C LEU A 20 5.27 13.90 3.81
N PRO A 21 5.16 14.57 2.65
CA PRO A 21 4.83 15.99 2.59
C PRO A 21 3.50 16.27 3.28
N GLU A 22 3.42 17.36 4.05
CA GLU A 22 2.19 17.76 4.77
C GLU A 22 0.99 17.97 3.83
N ASN A 23 1.26 18.37 2.58
CA ASN A 23 0.28 18.57 1.52
C ASN A 23 0.05 17.32 0.64
N PHE A 24 0.36 16.12 1.13
CA PHE A 24 0.15 14.85 0.42
C PHE A 24 -1.25 14.73 -0.20
N GLY A 25 -1.31 14.61 -1.53
CA GLY A 25 -2.56 14.51 -2.30
C GLY A 25 -3.30 15.84 -2.52
N SER A 26 -2.68 17.00 -2.23
CA SER A 26 -3.18 18.28 -2.72
C SER A 26 -2.71 18.48 -4.17
N PRO A 27 -3.49 19.17 -5.01
CA PRO A 27 -3.07 19.48 -6.39
C PRO A 27 -1.77 20.29 -6.46
N GLU A 28 -1.46 21.07 -5.42
CA GLU A 28 -0.34 22.01 -5.34
C GLU A 28 1.03 21.35 -5.15
N HIS A 29 1.10 20.11 -4.64
CA HIS A 29 2.36 19.47 -4.28
C HIS A 29 3.15 18.89 -5.47
N GLY A 30 2.50 18.69 -6.62
CA GLY A 30 3.12 18.00 -7.75
C GLY A 30 3.28 16.49 -7.50
N LYS A 31 4.19 15.84 -8.24
CA LYS A 31 4.36 14.37 -8.22
C LYS A 31 5.26 13.93 -7.06
N LEU A 32 4.79 12.95 -6.28
CA LEU A 32 5.63 12.30 -5.27
C LEU A 32 6.77 11.52 -5.94
N LYS A 33 7.94 11.55 -5.29
CA LYS A 33 9.08 10.70 -5.65
C LYS A 33 8.78 9.24 -5.30
N ALA A 34 9.45 8.31 -5.97
CA ALA A 34 9.22 6.88 -5.77
C ALA A 34 9.39 6.43 -4.30
N ASP A 35 10.43 6.90 -3.61
CA ASP A 35 10.64 6.57 -2.19
C ASP A 35 9.58 7.18 -1.24
N GLN A 36 8.98 8.31 -1.63
CA GLN A 36 7.84 8.87 -0.89
C GLN A 36 6.59 8.01 -1.07
N TRP A 37 6.34 7.51 -2.29
CA TRP A 37 5.26 6.53 -2.52
C TRP A 37 5.48 5.24 -1.72
N ARG A 38 6.71 4.73 -1.66
CA ARG A 38 7.05 3.56 -0.85
C ARG A 38 6.66 3.79 0.60
N THR A 39 7.14 4.90 1.16
CA THR A 39 6.92 5.25 2.56
C THR A 39 5.43 5.41 2.86
N ALA A 40 4.68 6.05 1.96
CA ALA A 40 3.24 6.22 2.09
C ALA A 40 2.51 4.89 2.19
N LEU A 41 2.81 3.98 1.26
CA LEU A 41 2.07 2.73 1.09
C LEU A 41 2.51 1.65 2.09
N GLU A 42 3.76 1.67 2.54
CA GLU A 42 4.29 0.70 3.50
C GLU A 42 3.85 1.01 4.94
N PHE A 43 3.68 2.28 5.29
CA PHE A 43 3.44 2.68 6.69
C PHE A 43 2.34 3.72 6.86
N ASP A 44 2.50 4.92 6.31
CA ASP A 44 1.68 6.08 6.69
C ASP A 44 0.19 5.88 6.39
N ILE A 45 -0.14 5.40 5.19
CA ILE A 45 -1.52 5.16 4.78
C ILE A 45 -2.13 3.98 5.56
N PRO A 46 -1.49 2.78 5.62
CA PRO A 46 -2.01 1.68 6.42
C PRO A 46 -2.27 2.04 7.90
N VAL A 47 -1.32 2.72 8.55
CA VAL A 47 -1.45 3.11 9.96
C VAL A 47 -2.59 4.09 10.16
N SER A 48 -2.70 5.09 9.28
CA SER A 48 -3.81 6.06 9.34
C SER A 48 -5.16 5.38 9.15
N LEU A 49 -5.27 4.48 8.18
CA LEU A 49 -6.52 3.73 7.94
C LEU A 49 -6.89 2.79 9.09
N ILE A 50 -5.92 2.08 9.69
CA ILE A 50 -6.15 1.26 10.90
C ILE A 50 -6.64 2.13 12.05
N ARG A 51 -6.01 3.29 12.26
CA ARG A 51 -6.41 4.21 13.32
C ARG A 51 -7.81 4.77 13.07
N ALA A 52 -8.11 5.18 11.84
CA ALA A 52 -9.43 5.61 11.45
C ALA A 52 -10.48 4.51 11.69
N LEU A 53 -10.15 3.25 11.41
CA LEU A 53 -10.99 2.09 11.71
C LEU A 53 -11.24 1.90 13.20
N ALA A 54 -10.18 1.95 14.02
CA ALA A 54 -10.27 1.74 15.46
C ALA A 54 -11.16 2.78 16.17
N PHE A 55 -11.18 4.02 15.66
CA PHE A 55 -11.99 5.11 16.23
C PHE A 55 -13.28 5.39 15.45
N ARG A 56 -13.59 4.61 14.41
CA ARG A 56 -14.82 4.78 13.65
C ARG A 56 -16.00 4.26 14.48
N LYS A 57 -17.02 5.10 14.66
CA LYS A 57 -18.31 4.64 15.18
C LYS A 57 -19.07 3.92 14.06
N PRO A 58 -19.77 2.80 14.36
CA PRO A 58 -20.64 2.15 13.40
C PRO A 58 -21.62 3.15 12.80
N THR A 59 -21.80 3.10 11.49
CA THR A 59 -22.74 3.99 10.78
C THR A 59 -24.19 3.51 10.94
N GLY A 60 -24.38 2.26 11.37
CA GLY A 60 -25.67 1.56 11.34
C GLY A 60 -25.96 0.95 9.97
N ASN A 61 -25.13 1.22 8.96
CA ASN A 61 -25.19 0.58 7.65
C ASN A 61 -24.11 -0.50 7.55
N ILE A 62 -24.54 -1.76 7.65
CA ILE A 62 -23.64 -2.91 7.68
C ILE A 62 -22.75 -2.99 6.43
N ASN A 63 -23.27 -2.59 5.27
CA ASN A 63 -22.53 -2.64 4.00
C ASN A 63 -21.46 -1.55 3.95
N GLU A 64 -21.75 -0.36 4.47
CA GLU A 64 -20.79 0.74 4.51
C GLU A 64 -19.65 0.47 5.51
N ASP A 65 -20.00 -0.09 6.66
CA ASP A 65 -19.03 -0.48 7.67
C ASP A 65 -18.14 -1.62 7.13
N ALA A 66 -18.72 -2.67 6.55
CA ALA A 66 -17.99 -3.77 5.92
C ALA A 66 -17.09 -3.29 4.77
N ARG A 67 -17.58 -2.40 3.91
CA ARG A 67 -16.79 -1.88 2.79
C ARG A 67 -15.54 -1.13 3.27
N PHE A 68 -15.64 -0.37 4.35
CA PHE A 68 -14.47 0.32 4.90
C PHE A 68 -13.46 -0.65 5.52
N HIS A 69 -13.92 -1.68 6.24
CA HIS A 69 -13.06 -2.76 6.71
C HIS A 69 -12.30 -3.40 5.53
N GLN A 70 -12.99 -3.70 4.43
CA GLN A 70 -12.36 -4.27 3.24
C GLN A 70 -11.34 -3.33 2.60
N ILE A 71 -11.57 -2.01 2.61
CA ILE A 71 -10.58 -1.02 2.13
C ILE A 71 -9.33 -1.02 2.99
N VAL A 72 -9.48 -1.13 4.32
CA VAL A 72 -8.35 -1.22 5.25
C VAL A 72 -7.56 -2.50 4.99
N GLU A 73 -8.22 -3.65 4.88
CA GLU A 73 -7.59 -4.92 4.55
C GLU A 73 -6.89 -4.90 3.19
N HIS A 74 -7.54 -4.36 2.16
CA HIS A 74 -6.98 -4.20 0.82
C HIS A 74 -5.71 -3.33 0.83
N THR A 75 -5.69 -2.29 1.67
CA THR A 75 -4.51 -1.44 1.83
C THR A 75 -3.38 -2.18 2.55
N LEU A 76 -3.70 -3.01 3.54
CA LEU A 76 -2.73 -3.86 4.21
C LEU A 76 -2.17 -4.95 3.30
N ASP A 77 -2.98 -5.52 2.41
CA ASP A 77 -2.50 -6.47 1.39
C ASP A 77 -1.43 -5.81 0.50
N LEU A 78 -1.63 -4.57 0.07
CA LEU A 78 -0.60 -3.84 -0.68
C LEU A 78 0.66 -3.56 0.14
N ALA A 79 0.51 -3.08 1.38
CA ALA A 79 1.63 -2.79 2.27
C ALA A 79 2.48 -4.05 2.53
N MET A 80 1.82 -5.19 2.76
CA MET A 80 2.50 -6.47 2.94
C MET A 80 3.18 -6.95 1.67
N ALA A 81 2.56 -6.80 0.49
CA ALA A 81 3.21 -7.12 -0.78
C ALA A 81 4.50 -6.29 -0.96
N LEU A 82 4.45 -4.99 -0.68
CA LEU A 82 5.63 -4.12 -0.73
C LEU A 82 6.71 -4.55 0.26
N ALA A 83 6.35 -4.87 1.51
CA ALA A 83 7.30 -5.29 2.54
C ALA A 83 8.05 -6.58 2.14
N TRP A 84 7.35 -7.56 1.56
CA TRP A 84 7.98 -8.79 1.08
C TRP A 84 8.78 -8.59 -0.21
N GLY A 85 8.27 -7.77 -1.15
CA GLY A 85 8.88 -7.54 -2.46
C GLY A 85 10.11 -6.65 -2.42
N LEU A 86 10.17 -5.72 -1.47
CA LEU A 86 11.27 -4.78 -1.29
C LEU A 86 12.20 -5.18 -0.15
N SER A 87 12.03 -6.38 0.40
CA SER A 87 12.93 -6.92 1.41
C SER A 87 14.37 -6.95 0.90
N ARG A 88 15.33 -6.61 1.77
CA ARG A 88 16.79 -6.69 1.48
C ARG A 88 17.30 -8.12 1.38
N ARG A 89 16.42 -9.10 1.57
CA ARG A 89 16.69 -10.53 1.44
C ARG A 89 15.57 -11.13 0.62
N THR A 90 15.91 -12.13 -0.19
CA THR A 90 14.92 -12.88 -0.95
C THR A 90 15.10 -14.36 -0.71
N SER A 91 14.00 -15.08 -0.84
CA SER A 91 13.94 -16.53 -0.86
C SER A 91 12.63 -16.92 -1.53
N GLU A 92 12.45 -18.21 -1.81
CA GLU A 92 11.18 -18.72 -2.33
C GLU A 92 10.00 -18.32 -1.42
N PHE A 93 10.21 -18.33 -0.10
CA PHE A 93 9.22 -17.86 0.85
C PHE A 93 8.83 -16.38 0.66
N HIS A 94 9.80 -15.49 0.38
CA HIS A 94 9.52 -14.09 0.10
C HIS A 94 8.70 -13.95 -1.19
N ALA A 95 9.08 -14.67 -2.25
CA ALA A 95 8.37 -14.67 -3.53
C ALA A 95 6.92 -15.19 -3.38
N GLN A 96 6.72 -16.26 -2.60
CA GLN A 96 5.39 -16.79 -2.28
C GLN A 96 4.54 -15.80 -1.49
N LYS A 97 5.11 -15.16 -0.45
CA LYS A 97 4.39 -14.15 0.34
C LYS A 97 4.03 -12.92 -0.47
N TYR A 98 4.96 -12.40 -1.27
CA TYR A 98 4.67 -11.33 -2.22
C TYR A 98 3.50 -11.71 -3.13
N THR A 99 3.57 -12.88 -3.77
CA THR A 99 2.55 -13.35 -4.71
C THR A 99 1.18 -13.42 -4.06
N TYR A 100 1.13 -13.97 -2.85
CA TYR A 100 -0.10 -14.10 -2.07
C TYR A 100 -0.76 -12.73 -1.84
N PHE A 101 -0.01 -11.77 -1.30
CA PHE A 101 -0.55 -10.44 -0.98
C PHE A 101 -0.86 -9.62 -2.23
N MET A 102 0.00 -9.67 -3.26
CA MET A 102 -0.22 -8.93 -4.51
C MET A 102 -1.47 -9.43 -5.25
N ARG A 103 -1.71 -10.75 -5.29
CA ARG A 103 -2.94 -11.29 -5.89
C ARG A 103 -4.20 -10.85 -5.14
N ARG A 104 -4.17 -10.87 -3.80
CA ARG A 104 -5.28 -10.38 -2.96
C ARG A 104 -5.55 -8.90 -3.19
N TYR A 105 -4.49 -8.08 -3.24
CA TYR A 105 -4.58 -6.67 -3.58
C TYR A 105 -5.28 -6.48 -4.95
N LEU A 106 -4.78 -7.11 -6.03
CA LEU A 106 -5.37 -6.95 -7.36
C LEU A 106 -6.81 -7.43 -7.47
N ALA A 107 -7.17 -8.55 -6.81
CA ALA A 107 -8.55 -9.02 -6.73
C ALA A 107 -9.45 -8.03 -5.95
N GLY A 108 -8.90 -7.42 -4.90
CA GLY A 108 -9.56 -6.38 -4.12
C GLY A 108 -9.86 -5.12 -4.94
N ILE A 109 -9.01 -4.74 -5.90
CA ILE A 109 -9.27 -3.59 -6.79
C ILE A 109 -10.58 -3.82 -7.54
N GLN A 110 -10.73 -4.98 -8.18
CA GLN A 110 -11.91 -5.29 -8.98
C GLN A 110 -13.19 -5.38 -8.14
N THR A 111 -13.06 -5.85 -6.89
CA THR A 111 -14.20 -5.97 -5.97
C THR A 111 -14.63 -4.62 -5.39
N LEU A 112 -13.67 -3.79 -4.95
CA LEU A 112 -13.94 -2.54 -4.22
C LEU A 112 -14.17 -1.34 -5.14
N PHE A 113 -13.60 -1.40 -6.34
CA PHE A 113 -13.59 -0.34 -7.35
C PHE A 113 -13.92 -0.95 -8.72
N PRO A 114 -15.16 -1.43 -8.94
CA PRO A 114 -15.53 -2.15 -10.17
C PRO A 114 -15.35 -1.33 -11.44
N ASP A 115 -15.44 0.00 -11.35
CA ASP A 115 -15.24 0.93 -12.48
C ASP A 115 -13.76 1.18 -12.79
N TYR A 116 -12.82 0.70 -11.95
CA TYR A 116 -11.40 0.91 -12.14
C TYR A 116 -10.81 -0.11 -13.12
N THR A 117 -10.24 0.39 -14.22
CA THR A 117 -9.52 -0.45 -15.17
C THR A 117 -8.06 -0.67 -14.74
N LEU A 118 -7.70 -1.94 -14.53
CA LEU A 118 -6.31 -2.32 -14.27
C LEU A 118 -5.39 -1.86 -15.41
N LYS A 119 -4.30 -1.21 -15.02
CA LYS A 119 -3.20 -0.77 -15.89
C LYS A 119 -2.12 -1.84 -16.07
N PRO A 120 -1.29 -1.77 -17.13
CA PRO A 120 -0.18 -2.71 -17.35
C PRO A 120 0.74 -2.92 -16.14
N ASN A 121 0.98 -1.86 -15.34
CA ASN A 121 1.76 -1.95 -14.11
C ASN A 121 1.25 -3.00 -13.11
N HIS A 122 -0.07 -3.23 -13.05
CA HIS A 122 -0.65 -4.28 -12.21
C HIS A 122 -0.28 -5.67 -12.70
N HIS A 123 -0.22 -5.86 -14.02
CA HIS A 123 0.24 -7.11 -14.61
C HIS A 123 1.74 -7.30 -14.35
N TYR A 124 2.54 -6.27 -14.56
CA TYR A 124 3.97 -6.37 -14.31
C TYR A 124 4.33 -6.64 -12.84
N ALA A 125 3.53 -6.11 -11.90
CA ALA A 125 3.68 -6.44 -10.48
C ALA A 125 3.59 -7.96 -10.22
N LEU A 126 2.84 -8.72 -11.03
CA LEU A 126 2.75 -10.18 -10.89
C LEU A 126 4.05 -10.92 -11.24
N HIS A 127 5.01 -10.25 -11.91
CA HIS A 127 6.31 -10.80 -12.26
C HIS A 127 7.42 -10.46 -11.26
N ILE A 128 7.14 -9.67 -10.23
CA ILE A 128 8.12 -9.42 -9.16
C ILE A 128 8.64 -10.71 -8.51
N PRO A 129 7.83 -11.76 -8.24
CA PRO A 129 8.33 -13.05 -7.74
C PRO A 129 9.43 -13.65 -8.63
N ASP A 130 9.23 -13.61 -9.95
CA ASP A 130 10.19 -14.13 -10.91
C ASP A 130 11.50 -13.33 -10.84
N ILE A 131 11.39 -12.00 -10.77
CA ILE A 131 12.55 -11.10 -10.65
C ILE A 131 13.31 -11.35 -9.35
N LEU A 132 12.60 -11.53 -8.23
CA LEU A 132 13.18 -11.84 -6.92
C LEU A 132 13.97 -13.15 -6.94
N MET A 133 13.49 -14.17 -7.65
CA MET A 133 14.14 -15.46 -7.73
C MET A 133 15.33 -15.46 -8.71
N LEU A 134 15.24 -14.71 -9.80
CA LEU A 134 16.28 -14.67 -10.84
C LEU A 134 17.43 -13.71 -10.50
N PHE A 135 17.12 -12.54 -9.96
CA PHE A 135 18.08 -11.44 -9.82
C PHE A 135 18.39 -11.05 -8.38
N GLY A 136 17.69 -11.64 -7.41
CA GLY A 136 17.85 -11.30 -6.01
C GLY A 136 16.94 -10.15 -5.56
N PRO A 137 17.21 -9.55 -4.39
CA PRO A 137 16.46 -8.40 -3.88
C PRO A 137 16.45 -7.21 -4.85
N LEU A 138 15.30 -6.54 -4.95
CA LEU A 138 15.11 -5.34 -5.78
C LEU A 138 15.81 -4.11 -5.15
N HIS A 139 17.14 -4.04 -5.24
CA HIS A 139 17.90 -2.89 -4.76
C HIS A 139 17.97 -1.82 -5.86
N GLY A 140 17.21 -0.73 -5.69
CA GLY A 140 17.31 0.45 -6.57
C GLY A 140 16.59 0.34 -7.92
N THR A 141 15.95 -0.79 -8.21
CA THR A 141 15.10 -0.96 -9.39
C THR A 141 13.67 -0.52 -9.09
N TRP A 142 13.32 0.69 -9.53
CA TRP A 142 11.94 1.11 -9.71
C TRP A 142 11.60 0.98 -11.19
N ALA A 143 10.91 -0.09 -11.55
CA ALA A 143 10.09 -0.10 -12.75
C ALA A 143 8.73 -0.54 -12.26
N PHE A 144 7.75 0.38 -12.23
CA PHE A 144 6.34 0.24 -12.62
C PHE A 144 5.66 1.61 -12.39
#